data_AF-A0A4Q3KT48-F1
#
_entry.id   AF-A0A4Q3KT48-F1
#
_cell.length_a   1.000
_cell.length_b   1.000
_cell.length_c   1.000
_cell.angle_alpha   90.00
_cell.angle_beta   90.00
_cell.angle_gamma   90.00
#
_symmetry.space_group_name_H-M   'P 1'
#
loop_
_entity.id
_entity.type
_entity.pdbx_description
1 polymer ?
#
loop_
_entity_poly.entity_id
_entity_poly.type
_entity_poly.pdbx_seq_one_letter_code
_entity_poly.pdbx_strand_id
1 'polypeptide(L)'
;MNVISTSAYDRLQQALTVELLKVIKLQLEKVDAPEDLVEQLTGSIGFAVTSLIDDVAGFDANGESVSPLLTFLTGEKTLEFSGGSSYMHEYVHRLLPSLFGSKG
;
A
#
# COMPACT_ATOMS: atom_id res chain seq x y z
N MET A 1 -27.20 -1.13 2.66
CA MET A 1 -25.74 -1.01 2.52
C MET A 1 -25.21 -2.43 2.64
N ASN A 2 -24.82 -3.08 1.54
CA ASN A 2 -24.34 -4.46 1.59
C ASN A 2 -22.88 -4.43 2.03
N VAL A 3 -22.61 -4.92 3.24
CA VAL A 3 -21.26 -5.21 3.70
C VAL A 3 -20.77 -6.42 2.88
N ILE A 4 -20.03 -6.15 1.81
CA ILE A 4 -19.38 -7.21 1.02
C ILE A 4 -18.17 -7.70 1.82
N SER A 5 -17.90 -9.01 1.73
CA SER A 5 -16.95 -9.72 2.57
C SER A 5 -15.61 -8.98 2.67
N THR A 6 -15.17 -8.73 3.90
CA THR A 6 -13.85 -8.20 4.26
C THR A 6 -12.69 -8.88 3.52
N SER A 7 -12.89 -10.12 3.03
CA SER A 7 -11.91 -10.87 2.26
C SER A 7 -11.54 -10.27 0.90
N ALA A 8 -12.46 -9.64 0.16
CA ALA A 8 -12.17 -9.14 -1.19
C ALA A 8 -11.37 -7.84 -1.15
N TYR A 9 -11.84 -6.89 -0.34
CA TYR A 9 -11.14 -5.64 -0.06
C TYR A 9 -9.74 -5.89 0.51
N ASP A 10 -9.61 -6.81 1.47
CA ASP A 10 -8.32 -7.20 2.02
C ASP A 10 -7.34 -7.73 0.97
N ARG A 11 -7.78 -8.64 0.10
CA ARG A 11 -6.95 -9.13 -1.02
C ARG A 11 -6.52 -8.00 -1.95
N LEU A 12 -7.40 -7.03 -2.23
CA LEU A 12 -7.09 -5.89 -3.09
C LEU A 12 -6.09 -4.93 -2.45
N GLN A 13 -6.19 -4.68 -1.14
CA GLN A 13 -5.18 -3.90 -0.40
C GLN A 13 -3.81 -4.57 -0.48
N GLN A 14 -3.73 -5.88 -0.21
CA GLN A 14 -2.47 -6.62 -0.31
C GLN A 14 -1.89 -6.58 -1.72
N ALA A 15 -2.73 -6.79 -2.75
CA ALA A 15 -2.30 -6.72 -4.14
C ALA A 15 -1.79 -5.32 -4.52
N LEU A 16 -2.49 -4.26 -4.11
CA LEU A 16 -2.05 -2.89 -4.34
C LEU A 16 -0.73 -2.59 -3.61
N THR A 17 -0.54 -3.08 -2.37
CA THR A 17 0.73 -2.93 -1.65
C THR A 17 1.87 -3.60 -2.41
N VAL A 18 1.67 -4.82 -2.94
CA VAL A 18 2.70 -5.50 -3.77
C VAL A 18 3.06 -4.66 -4.99
N GLU A 19 2.07 -4.16 -5.73
CA GLU A 19 2.32 -3.36 -6.94
C GLU A 19 3.02 -2.03 -6.60
N LEU A 20 2.62 -1.38 -5.51
CA LEU A 20 3.29 -0.17 -5.01
C LEU A 20 4.77 -0.42 -4.70
N LEU A 21 5.08 -1.51 -3.98
CA LEU A 21 6.47 -1.86 -3.64
C LEU A 21 7.28 -2.22 -4.89
N LYS A 22 6.69 -2.94 -5.87
CA LYS A 22 7.35 -3.23 -7.15
C LYS A 22 7.69 -1.96 -7.91
N VAL A 23 6.77 -0.99 -7.97
CA VAL A 23 7.00 0.29 -8.64
C VAL A 23 8.15 1.03 -7.98
N ILE A 24 8.19 1.11 -6.64
CA ILE A 24 9.29 1.76 -5.92
C ILE A 24 10.62 1.07 -6.20
N LYS A 25 10.68 -0.26 -6.05
CA LYS A 25 11.87 -1.08 -6.33
C LYS A 25 12.40 -0.80 -7.75
N LEU A 26 11.53 -0.85 -8.76
CA LEU A 26 11.90 -0.60 -10.16
C LEU A 26 12.47 0.80 -10.41
N GLN A 27 12.06 1.82 -9.65
CA GLN A 27 12.65 3.16 -9.78
C GLN A 27 14.03 3.25 -9.11
N LEU A 28 14.22 2.56 -7.98
CA LEU A 28 15.50 2.53 -7.28
C LEU A 28 16.56 1.71 -8.05
N GLU A 29 16.16 0.63 -8.71
CA GLU A 29 17.05 -0.17 -9.57
C GLU A 29 17.55 0.61 -10.78
N LYS A 30 16.77 1.57 -11.30
CA LYS A 30 17.18 2.40 -12.46
C LYS A 30 18.30 3.39 -12.16
N VAL A 31 18.57 3.66 -10.89
CA VAL A 31 19.64 4.58 -10.47
C VAL A 31 20.86 3.83 -9.95
N ASP A 32 20.98 2.54 -10.29
CA ASP A 32 22.10 1.67 -9.90
C ASP A 32 22.37 1.68 -8.39
N ALA A 33 21.32 1.82 -7.57
CA ALA A 33 21.44 1.76 -6.13
C ALA A 33 21.88 0.35 -5.68
N PRO A 34 22.73 0.22 -4.64
CA PRO A 34 23.08 -1.06 -4.04
C PRO A 34 21.84 -1.88 -3.63
N GLU A 35 21.88 -3.20 -3.82
CA GLU A 35 20.71 -4.10 -3.61
C GLU A 35 20.13 -4.00 -2.19
N ASP A 36 20.99 -3.94 -1.17
CA ASP A 36 20.61 -3.76 0.23
C ASP A 36 19.91 -2.42 0.47
N LEU A 37 20.40 -1.35 -0.18
CA LEU A 37 19.78 -0.04 -0.13
C LEU A 37 18.44 -0.01 -0.90
N VAL A 38 18.33 -0.73 -2.01
CA VAL A 38 17.07 -0.89 -2.77
C VAL A 38 16.01 -1.55 -1.87
N GLU A 39 16.34 -2.63 -1.18
CA GLU A 39 15.42 -3.32 -0.28
C GLU A 39 14.97 -2.41 0.88
N GLN A 40 15.92 -1.78 1.56
CA GLN A 40 15.65 -0.87 2.67
C GLN A 40 14.76 0.30 2.24
N LEU A 41 15.11 0.98 1.15
CA LEU A 41 14.36 2.14 0.66
C LEU A 41 12.99 1.74 0.11
N THR A 42 12.87 0.57 -0.53
CA THR A 42 11.56 0.05 -0.98
C THR A 42 10.62 -0.12 0.20
N GLY A 43 11.09 -0.75 1.28
CA GLY A 43 10.32 -0.91 2.52
C GLY A 43 9.97 0.43 3.17
N SER A 44 10.95 1.31 3.35
CA SER A 44 10.77 2.59 4.04
C SER A 44 9.83 3.54 3.29
N ILE A 45 10.01 3.69 1.97
CA ILE A 45 9.14 4.54 1.14
C ILE A 45 7.74 3.91 1.05
N GLY A 46 7.66 2.59 0.86
CA GLY A 46 6.39 1.88 0.79
C GLY A 46 5.57 2.04 2.07
N PHE A 47 6.22 1.91 3.22
CA PHE A 47 5.59 2.15 4.52
C PHE A 47 5.10 3.60 4.66
N ALA A 48 5.95 4.58 4.38
CA ALA A 48 5.58 5.99 4.51
C ALA A 48 4.37 6.38 3.64
N VAL A 49 4.34 5.92 2.38
CA VAL A 49 3.24 6.21 1.46
C VAL A 49 1.95 5.52 1.90
N THR A 50 2.02 4.24 2.30
CA THR A 50 0.83 3.51 2.75
C THR A 50 0.29 4.04 4.08
N SER A 51 1.15 4.49 5.01
CA SER A 51 0.70 5.16 6.24
C SER A 51 -0.04 6.47 6.01
N LEU A 52 0.27 7.21 4.94
CA LEU A 52 -0.51 8.38 4.53
C LEU A 52 -1.90 7.96 4.01
N ILE A 53 -1.95 6.93 3.16
CA ILE A 53 -3.23 6.41 2.59
C ILE A 53 -4.12 5.82 3.69
N ASP A 54 -3.53 5.15 4.67
CA ASP A 54 -4.24 4.54 5.80
C ASP A 54 -4.64 5.55 6.88
N ASP A 55 -4.36 6.84 6.69
CA ASP A 55 -4.59 7.92 7.65
C ASP A 55 -3.87 7.75 9.01
N VAL A 56 -2.79 6.97 9.04
CA VAL A 56 -1.99 6.76 10.26
C VAL A 56 -1.09 7.95 10.56
N ALA A 57 -0.56 8.59 9.50
CA ALA A 57 0.30 9.76 9.63
C ALA A 57 -0.49 11.08 9.80
N GLY A 58 -1.82 11.04 9.64
CA GLY A 58 -2.68 12.20 9.52
C GLY A 58 -2.50 12.95 8.19
N PHE A 59 -3.56 13.60 7.72
CA PHE A 59 -3.52 14.42 6.52
C PHE A 59 -4.35 15.69 6.69
N ASP A 60 -3.70 16.85 6.59
CA ASP A 60 -4.34 18.16 6.62
C ASP A 60 -4.31 18.79 5.23
N ALA A 61 -5.49 19.14 4.70
CA ALA A 61 -5.66 19.82 3.45
C ALA A 61 -6.25 21.21 3.68
N ASN A 62 -5.46 22.27 3.50
CA ASN A 62 -5.90 23.66 3.64
C ASN A 62 -6.53 23.99 5.01
N GLY A 63 -6.03 23.39 6.10
CA GLY A 63 -6.56 23.59 7.45
C GLY A 63 -7.78 22.73 7.79
N GLU A 64 -8.18 21.83 6.90
CA GLU A 64 -9.18 20.80 7.15
C GLU A 64 -8.49 19.45 7.41
N SER A 65 -8.85 18.79 8.51
CA SER A 65 -8.39 17.44 8.80
C SER A 65 -9.21 16.45 7.97
N VAL A 66 -8.56 15.75 7.06
CA VAL A 66 -9.19 14.87 6.07
C VAL A 66 -8.58 13.49 6.16
N SER A 67 -9.42 12.47 6.27
CA SER A 67 -8.98 11.07 6.19
C SER A 67 -9.04 10.57 4.74
N PRO A 68 -7.92 10.13 4.15
CA PRO A 68 -7.95 9.44 2.88
C PRO A 68 -8.77 8.14 2.98
N LEU A 69 -9.48 7.80 1.92
CA LEU A 69 -10.31 6.60 1.89
C LEU A 69 -10.07 5.80 0.61
N LEU A 70 -9.55 4.59 0.79
CA LEU A 70 -9.27 3.67 -0.31
C LEU A 70 -10.53 2.89 -0.68
N THR A 71 -10.99 3.07 -1.92
CA THR A 71 -12.08 2.31 -2.53
C THR A 71 -11.59 1.75 -3.86
N PHE A 72 -11.90 0.48 -4.13
CA PHE A 72 -11.58 -0.15 -5.41
C PHE A 72 -12.82 -0.22 -6.28
N LEU A 73 -12.69 0.20 -7.55
CA LEU A 73 -13.69 -0.08 -8.56
C LEU A 73 -13.41 -1.45 -9.17
N THR A 74 -14.34 -2.39 -9.01
CA THR A 74 -14.31 -3.72 -9.61
C THR A 74 -15.41 -3.85 -10.66
N GLY A 75 -15.12 -4.51 -11.78
CA GLY A 75 -16.00 -4.47 -12.95
C GLY A 75 -16.26 -3.03 -13.41
N GLU A 76 -17.48 -2.73 -13.88
CA GLU A 76 -17.80 -1.39 -14.38
C GLU A 76 -18.42 -0.45 -13.33
N LYS A 77 -19.09 -0.99 -12.30
CA LYS A 77 -19.88 -0.19 -11.34
C LYS A 77 -19.87 -0.71 -9.91
N THR A 78 -19.03 -1.69 -9.58
CA THR A 78 -18.98 -2.26 -8.22
C THR A 78 -17.87 -1.58 -7.43
N LEU A 79 -18.20 -1.01 -6.28
CA LEU A 79 -17.24 -0.41 -5.37
C LEU A 79 -16.97 -1.35 -4.20
N GLU A 80 -15.71 -1.71 -4.00
CA GLU A 80 -15.23 -2.46 -2.84
C GLU A 80 -14.56 -1.50 -1.86
N PHE A 81 -15.12 -1.39 -0.65
CA PHE A 81 -14.63 -0.52 0.41
C PHE A 81 -14.96 -1.12 1.79
N SER A 82 -14.14 -0.83 2.80
CA SER A 82 -14.30 -1.35 4.17
C SER A 82 -15.16 -0.48 5.09
N GLY A 83 -15.51 0.73 4.65
CA GLY A 83 -16.22 1.72 5.47
C GLY A 83 -15.34 2.51 6.44
N GLY A 84 -14.03 2.27 6.44
CA GLY A 84 -13.02 3.01 7.20
C GLY A 84 -11.69 3.05 6.45
N SER A 85 -10.60 3.43 7.13
CA SER A 85 -9.26 3.43 6.54
C SER A 85 -8.81 2.04 6.08
N SER A 86 -7.89 2.03 5.12
CA SER A 86 -7.13 0.83 4.77
C SER A 86 -6.06 0.53 5.83
N TYR A 87 -5.44 -0.64 5.71
CA TYR A 87 -4.35 -1.12 6.59
C TYR A 87 -3.16 -1.61 5.74
N MET A 88 -2.93 -0.96 4.60
CA MET A 88 -1.87 -1.34 3.65
C MET A 88 -0.47 -1.31 4.27
N HIS A 89 -0.19 -0.39 5.20
CA HIS A 89 1.10 -0.23 5.88
C HIS A 89 1.45 -1.48 6.69
N GLU A 90 0.46 -2.15 7.28
CA GLU A 90 0.65 -3.42 8.01
C GLU A 90 1.16 -4.53 7.09
N TYR A 91 0.88 -4.45 5.80
CA TYR A 91 1.29 -5.44 4.81
C TYR A 91 2.69 -5.21 4.24
N VAL A 92 3.26 -4.01 4.38
CA VAL A 92 4.54 -3.66 3.75
C VAL A 92 5.65 -4.61 4.20
N HIS A 93 5.89 -4.73 5.51
CA HIS A 93 6.96 -5.61 6.02
C HIS A 93 6.71 -7.09 5.73
N ARG A 94 5.44 -7.51 5.71
CA ARG A 94 5.06 -8.90 5.42
C ARG A 94 5.27 -9.26 3.95
N LEU A 95 5.01 -8.33 3.03
CA LEU A 95 5.04 -8.58 1.59
C LEU A 95 6.41 -8.28 0.96
N LEU A 96 7.18 -7.35 1.52
CA LEU A 96 8.49 -6.92 1.00
C LEU A 96 9.44 -8.09 0.68
N PRO A 97 9.66 -9.09 1.55
CA PRO A 97 10.60 -10.17 1.28
C PRO A 97 10.27 -10.98 0.01
N SER A 98 8.99 -11.05 -0.37
CA SER A 98 8.58 -11.77 -1.59
C SER A 98 9.07 -11.11 -2.88
N LEU A 99 9.45 -9.82 -2.84
CA LEU A 99 9.96 -9.07 -4.00
C LEU A 99 11.46 -9.25 -4.22
N PHE A 100 12.21 -9.68 -3.21
CA PHE A 100 13.67 -9.82 -3.27
C PHE A 100 14.13 -11.28 -3.35
N GLY A 101 13.18 -12.22 -3.35
CA GLY A 101 13.44 -13.66 -3.22
C GLY A 101 13.82 -13.96 -1.77
N SER A 102 13.24 -15.00 -1.18
CA SER A 102 13.53 -15.29 0.24
C SER A 102 15.02 -15.59 0.40
N LYS A 103 15.75 -14.74 1.16
CA LYS A 103 16.89 -15.24 1.94
C LYS A 103 16.30 -16.01 3.12
N GLY A 104 15.92 -17.26 2.85
CA GLY A 104 15.81 -18.29 3.89
C GLY A 104 17.19 -18.70 4.35
#